data_AF-A0A925FA92-F1
#
_entry.id   AF-A0A925FA92-F1
#
_cell.length_a   1.000
_cell.length_b   1.000
_cell.length_c   1.000
_cell.angle_alpha   90.00
_cell.angle_beta   90.00
_cell.angle_gamma   90.00
#
_symmetry.space_group_name_H-M   'P 1'
#
loop_
_entity.id
_entity.type
_entity.pdbx_description
1 polymer ?
#
loop_
_entity_poly.entity_id
_entity_poly.type
_entity_poly.pdbx_seq_one_letter_code
_entity_poly.pdbx_strand_id
1 'polypeptide(L)'
;MHIPIALLVRGTALALLLVRPTTSEAQGQGGSATASTAGAHSWVHESWTVKDGLPVNSINRIIQDRTGYIWAATFDGLVRFDGLRFTVFNS
;
A
#
# COMPACT_ATOMS: atom_id res chain seq x y z
N MET A 1 29.06 -19.32 15.97
CA MET A 1 29.57 -19.04 17.33
C MET A 1 29.09 -17.65 17.70
N HIS A 2 28.01 -17.56 18.49
CA HIS A 2 27.34 -16.32 18.85
C HIS A 2 27.44 -16.18 20.37
N ILE A 3 28.07 -15.11 20.86
CA ILE A 3 27.87 -14.62 22.24
C ILE A 3 27.86 -13.07 22.19
N PRO A 4 26.78 -12.41 22.67
CA PRO A 4 26.62 -10.96 22.69
C PRO A 4 27.04 -10.37 24.05
N ILE A 5 27.38 -9.08 24.08
CA ILE A 5 27.53 -8.34 25.34
C ILE A 5 26.84 -6.98 25.21
N ALA A 6 25.67 -6.89 25.81
CA ALA A 6 25.02 -5.65 26.21
C ALA A 6 25.37 -5.35 27.68
N LEU A 7 25.13 -4.09 28.09
CA LEU A 7 25.32 -3.48 29.42
C LEU A 7 26.78 -3.16 29.78
N LEU A 8 27.12 -1.99 30.32
CA LEU A 8 26.41 -1.23 31.34
C LEU A 8 26.81 0.26 31.31
N VAL A 9 25.80 1.09 31.46
CA VAL A 9 25.80 2.54 31.74
C VAL A 9 26.73 2.90 32.90
N ARG A 10 27.46 4.04 32.82
CA ARG A 10 27.50 5.10 33.87
C ARG A 10 28.49 6.22 33.57
N GLY A 11 27.93 7.41 33.32
CA GLY A 11 28.33 8.66 33.96
C GLY A 11 29.72 9.23 33.64
N THR A 12 29.74 10.31 32.85
CA THR A 12 30.14 11.63 33.36
C THR A 12 29.82 12.67 32.29
N ALA A 13 28.94 13.60 32.65
CA ALA A 13 28.72 14.82 31.90
C ALA A 13 29.98 15.70 32.03
N LEU A 14 30.53 16.15 30.89
CA LEU A 14 31.34 17.36 30.87
C LEU A 14 30.57 18.40 30.07
N ALA A 15 29.98 19.33 30.80
CA ALA A 15 29.33 20.50 30.26
C ALA A 15 30.40 21.46 29.72
N LEU A 16 30.26 21.89 28.46
CA LEU A 16 30.87 23.13 27.99
C LEU A 16 29.77 24.02 27.41
N LEU A 17 29.38 24.98 28.24
CA LEU A 17 28.37 26.00 28.04
C LEU A 17 29.04 27.28 27.51
N LEU A 18 28.84 27.65 26.25
CA LEU A 18 28.97 29.02 25.70
C LEU A 18 28.25 28.95 24.33
N VAL A 19 27.21 29.67 23.93
CA VAL A 19 26.68 31.00 24.23
C VAL A 19 25.19 30.97 23.82
N ARG A 20 24.30 31.57 24.62
CA ARG A 20 22.92 31.85 24.19
C ARG A 20 22.90 33.27 23.62
N PRO A 21 22.64 33.52 22.31
CA PRO A 21 22.13 34.82 21.94
C PRO A 21 20.72 34.95 22.53
N THR A 22 20.60 35.81 23.53
CA THR A 22 19.31 36.28 24.02
C THR A 22 18.83 37.27 22.98
N THR A 23 17.92 36.86 22.11
CA THR A 23 16.95 37.80 21.56
C THR A 23 15.60 37.36 22.07
N SER A 24 15.14 38.11 23.06
CA SER A 24 13.86 38.01 23.73
C SER A 24 12.74 38.34 22.74
N GLU A 25 11.79 37.39 22.63
CA GLU A 25 10.32 37.50 22.57
C GLU A 25 9.71 38.60 21.64
N ALA A 26 8.75 38.33 20.76
CA ALA A 26 7.51 37.63 21.05
C ALA A 26 6.69 37.23 19.79
N GLN A 27 5.94 36.14 19.98
CA GLN A 27 4.62 35.80 19.44
C GLN A 27 4.38 35.56 17.94
N GLY A 28 4.01 34.31 17.64
CA GLY A 28 3.01 34.03 16.60
C GLY A 28 2.96 32.59 16.09
N GLN A 29 2.04 31.79 16.67
CA GLN A 29 1.39 30.62 16.06
C GLN A 29 2.29 29.36 15.94
N GLY A 30 2.04 28.28 16.68
CA GLY A 30 0.73 27.60 16.73
C GLY A 30 0.47 26.89 15.40
N GLY A 31 1.37 25.98 15.01
CA GLY A 31 1.24 25.17 13.80
C GLY A 31 1.65 23.74 14.12
N SER A 32 0.64 22.90 14.29
CA SER A 32 0.68 21.48 14.59
C SER A 32 1.92 20.77 14.05
N ALA A 33 2.57 19.98 14.90
CA ALA A 33 3.24 18.78 14.44
C ALA A 33 2.16 17.90 13.79
N THR A 34 1.85 18.14 12.51
CA THR A 34 1.07 17.19 11.72
C THR A 34 1.97 16.00 11.54
N ALA A 35 1.74 15.03 12.42
CA ALA A 35 2.25 13.68 12.30
C ALA A 35 2.21 13.25 10.84
N SER A 36 3.31 12.66 10.42
CA SER A 36 3.53 11.97 9.16
C SER A 36 2.23 11.67 8.42
N THR A 37 2.04 12.32 7.27
CA THR A 37 1.23 11.72 6.20
C THR A 37 1.93 10.40 5.88
N ALA A 38 1.56 9.34 6.59
CA ALA A 38 1.83 7.97 6.18
C ALA A 38 1.33 7.92 4.73
N GLY A 39 2.25 7.78 3.79
CA GLY A 39 1.96 7.94 2.36
C GLY A 39 0.74 7.11 2.01
N ALA A 40 -0.35 7.79 1.65
CA ALA A 40 -1.53 7.14 1.13
C ALA A 40 -1.08 6.42 -0.15
N HIS A 41 -0.95 5.10 -0.09
CA HIS A 41 -0.67 4.31 -1.28
C HIS A 41 -1.89 4.43 -2.19
N SER A 42 -1.73 5.13 -3.31
CA SER A 42 -2.78 5.22 -4.32
C SER A 42 -2.82 3.91 -5.10
N TRP A 43 -3.93 3.18 -5.01
CA TRP A 43 -4.14 2.00 -5.83
C TRP A 43 -4.56 2.40 -7.24
N VAL A 44 -3.94 1.79 -8.25
CA VAL A 44 -4.40 1.86 -9.63
C VAL A 44 -5.45 0.78 -9.83
N HIS A 45 -6.61 1.15 -10.37
CA HIS A 45 -7.63 0.19 -10.78
C HIS A 45 -7.73 0.17 -12.30
N GLU A 46 -7.96 -1.01 -12.86
CA GLU A 46 -8.33 -1.22 -14.26
C GLU A 46 -9.71 -1.88 -14.28
N SER A 47 -10.48 -1.63 -15.34
CA SER A 47 -11.84 -2.15 -15.45
C SER A 47 -12.11 -2.62 -16.87
N TRP A 48 -12.65 -3.82 -16.99
CA TRP A 48 -13.06 -4.42 -18.25
C TRP A 48 -14.58 -4.55 -18.29
N THR A 49 -15.13 -4.28 -19.45
CA THR A 49 -16.57 -4.29 -19.74
C THR A 49 -16.84 -5.13 -20.99
N VAL A 50 -18.11 -5.20 -21.40
CA VAL A 50 -18.47 -5.80 -22.70
C VAL A 50 -17.71 -5.19 -23.88
N LYS A 51 -17.34 -3.90 -23.80
CA LYS A 51 -16.56 -3.24 -24.86
C LYS A 51 -15.14 -3.78 -24.97
N ASP A 52 -14.63 -4.38 -23.91
CA ASP A 52 -13.27 -4.89 -23.78
C ASP A 52 -13.19 -6.41 -24.02
N GLY A 53 -14.32 -7.03 -24.41
CA GLY A 53 -14.41 -8.45 -24.78
C GLY A 53 -15.00 -9.37 -23.72
N LEU A 54 -15.42 -8.84 -22.56
CA LEU A 54 -16.19 -9.61 -21.58
C LEU A 54 -17.60 -9.91 -22.16
N PRO A 55 -18.14 -11.13 -22.11
CA PRO A 55 -19.45 -11.40 -22.72
C PRO A 55 -20.60 -10.68 -22.00
N VAL A 56 -20.54 -10.58 -20.67
CA VAL A 56 -21.53 -9.87 -19.85
C VAL A 56 -20.87 -9.27 -18.62
N ASN A 57 -21.29 -8.05 -18.23
CA ASN A 57 -20.72 -7.34 -17.07
C ASN A 57 -21.07 -7.98 -15.72
N SER A 58 -22.06 -8.86 -15.68
CA SER A 58 -22.54 -9.51 -14.45
C SER A 58 -21.70 -10.75 -14.13
N ILE A 59 -20.82 -10.62 -13.14
CA ILE A 59 -19.97 -11.71 -12.65
C ILE A 59 -20.54 -12.25 -11.34
N ASN A 60 -20.85 -13.54 -11.30
CA ASN A 60 -21.40 -14.21 -10.12
C ASN A 60 -20.31 -14.78 -9.21
N ARG A 61 -19.23 -15.32 -9.79
CA ARG A 61 -18.12 -15.95 -9.07
C ARG A 61 -16.81 -15.76 -9.84
N ILE A 62 -15.71 -15.65 -9.11
CA ILE A 62 -14.35 -15.58 -9.65
C ILE A 62 -13.46 -16.56 -8.91
N ILE A 63 -12.65 -17.33 -9.63
CA ILE A 63 -11.58 -18.17 -9.08
C ILE A 63 -10.33 -18.07 -9.96
N GLN A 64 -9.16 -18.34 -9.40
CA GLN A 64 -7.93 -18.51 -10.17
C GLN A 64 -7.54 -19.99 -10.19
N ASP A 65 -7.12 -20.51 -11.33
CA ASP A 65 -6.58 -21.87 -11.41
C ASP A 65 -5.09 -21.94 -11.05
N ARG A 66 -4.54 -23.16 -11.00
CA ARG A 66 -3.13 -23.39 -10.64
C ARG A 66 -2.12 -22.88 -11.67
N THR A 67 -2.56 -22.64 -12.91
CA THR A 67 -1.73 -22.12 -13.99
C THR A 67 -1.79 -20.60 -14.10
N GLY A 68 -2.65 -19.96 -13.31
CA GLY A 68 -2.76 -18.52 -13.20
C GLY A 68 -3.92 -17.88 -13.97
N TYR A 69 -4.73 -18.66 -14.70
CA TYR A 69 -5.89 -18.09 -15.40
C TYR A 69 -6.98 -17.71 -14.41
N ILE A 70 -7.67 -16.62 -14.71
CA ILE A 70 -8.87 -16.21 -13.98
C ILE A 70 -10.09 -16.80 -14.66
N TRP A 71 -10.94 -17.44 -13.87
CA TRP A 71 -12.20 -18.01 -14.30
C TRP A 71 -13.34 -17.23 -13.66
N ALA A 72 -14.24 -16.73 -14.50
CA ALA A 72 -15.41 -15.97 -14.09
C ALA A 72 -16.69 -16.70 -14.52
N ALA A 73 -17.56 -16.99 -13.55
CA ALA A 73 -18.89 -17.51 -13.82
C ALA A 73 -19.83 -16.34 -14.10
N THR A 74 -20.41 -16.32 -15.30
CA THR A 74 -21.36 -15.30 -15.72
C THR A 74 -22.74 -15.92 -15.94
N PHE A 75 -23.76 -15.11 -16.20
CA PHE A 75 -25.07 -15.63 -16.58
C PHE A 75 -25.10 -16.22 -18.00
N ASP A 76 -24.14 -15.87 -18.85
CA ASP A 76 -24.07 -16.28 -20.25
C ASP A 76 -22.97 -17.34 -20.50
N GLY A 77 -22.58 -18.05 -19.43
CA GLY A 77 -21.58 -19.10 -19.48
C GLY A 77 -20.30 -18.79 -18.72
N LEU A 78 -19.32 -19.68 -18.89
CA LEU A 78 -18.04 -19.63 -18.19
C LEU A 78 -17.01 -18.87 -19.02
N VAL A 79 -16.27 -17.96 -18.37
CA VAL A 79 -15.27 -17.13 -19.04
C VAL A 79 -13.90 -17.36 -18.42
N ARG A 80 -12.88 -17.54 -19.26
CA ARG A 80 -11.48 -17.57 -18.83
C ARG A 80 -10.76 -16.30 -19.31
N PHE A 81 -9.96 -15.71 -18.44
CA PHE A 81 -9.13 -14.54 -18.72
C PHE A 81 -7.65 -14.87 -18.51
N ASP A 82 -6.83 -14.51 -19.49
CA ASP A 82 -5.38 -14.77 -19.52
C ASP A 82 -4.50 -13.56 -19.15
N GLY A 83 -5.12 -12.43 -18.78
CA GLY A 83 -4.44 -11.16 -18.54
C GLY A 83 -4.57 -10.17 -19.70
N LEU A 84 -4.99 -10.62 -20.88
CA LEU A 84 -5.16 -9.80 -22.08
C LEU A 84 -6.49 -10.07 -22.80
N ARG A 85 -6.99 -11.29 -22.78
CA ARG A 85 -8.12 -11.78 -23.59
C ARG A 85 -9.07 -12.63 -22.78
N PHE A 86 -10.35 -12.53 -23.13
CA PHE A 86 -11.42 -13.38 -22.62
C PHE A 86 -11.72 -14.51 -23.62
N THR A 87 -11.86 -15.74 -23.11
CA THR A 87 -12.34 -16.91 -23.86
C THR A 87 -13.64 -17.39 -23.23
N VAL A 88 -14.70 -17.48 -24.04
CA VAL A 88 -16.03 -17.93 -23.60
C VAL A 88 -16.18 -19.44 -23.83
N PHE A 89 -16.67 -20.14 -22.82
CA PHE A 89 -17.00 -21.55 -22.84
C PHE A 89 -18.52 -21.69 -22.72
N ASN A 90 -19.16 -21.99 -23.83
CA ASN A 90 -20.57 -22.38 -23.94
C ASN A 90 -20.66 -23.81 -24.50
N SER A 91 -21.82 -24.45 -24.29
CA SER A 91 -22.13 -25.80 -24.77
C SER A 91 -23.02 -25.76 -26.00
#